data_AF-A0A964XQR1-F1
#
_entry.id   AF-A0A964XQR1-F1
#
_cell.length_a   1.000
_cell.length_b   1.000
_cell.length_c   1.000
_cell.angle_alpha   90.00
_cell.angle_beta   90.00
_cell.angle_gamma   90.00
#
_symmetry.space_group_name_H-M   'P 1'
#
loop_
_entity.id
_entity.type
_entity.pdbx_description
1 polymer ?
#
loop_
_entity_poly.entity_id
_entity_poly.type
_entity_poly.pdbx_seq_one_letter_code
_entity_poly.pdbx_strand_id
1 'polypeptide(L)'
;TNLQEDLTAGNVAKLTFTLEGYGVPQDYQQGDGIATLTITNGGNGLSAGTGVALVSTSPAQGNLSGKNATATITVNGSGVIQTITVVASGENYKVGDVLTITDTAVVGSGDTAPVLTVATVA
;
A
#
# COMPACT_ATOMS: atom_id res chain seq x y z
N THR A 1 1.85 36.36 -8.64
CA THR A 1 2.83 37.22 -7.94
C THR A 1 4.18 36.88 -8.50
N ASN A 2 4.79 37.77 -9.28
CA ASN A 2 6.11 37.49 -9.85
C ASN A 2 7.14 37.73 -8.74
N LEU A 3 7.84 36.68 -8.34
CA LEU A 3 8.99 36.79 -7.45
C LEU A 3 10.18 37.23 -8.29
N GLN A 4 10.71 38.42 -8.00
CA GLN A 4 11.96 38.89 -8.58
C GLN A 4 12.94 39.12 -7.44
N GLU A 5 14.08 38.45 -7.52
CA GLU A 5 15.16 38.53 -6.52
C GLU A 5 16.35 39.25 -7.16
N ASP A 6 16.72 40.43 -6.63
CA ASP A 6 17.97 41.10 -7.00
C ASP A 6 19.12 40.51 -6.18
N LEU A 7 19.89 39.61 -6.78
CA LEU A 7 21.05 38.99 -6.16
C LEU A 7 22.33 39.74 -6.58
N THR A 8 22.91 40.52 -5.66
CA THR A 8 24.29 41.00 -5.82
C THR A 8 25.27 39.86 -5.53
N ALA A 9 26.39 39.84 -6.27
CA ALA A 9 27.36 38.74 -6.26
C ALA A 9 27.88 38.44 -4.84
N GLY A 10 27.69 37.20 -4.38
CA GLY A 10 28.19 36.69 -3.10
C GLY A 10 27.12 36.32 -2.07
N ASN A 11 25.83 36.59 -2.32
CA ASN A 11 24.75 36.23 -1.41
C ASN A 11 24.03 34.93 -1.82
N VAL A 12 23.72 34.07 -0.85
CA VAL A 12 22.83 32.91 -1.01
C VAL A 12 21.42 33.35 -0.62
N ALA A 13 20.49 33.40 -1.58
CA ALA A 13 19.07 33.48 -1.24
C ALA A 13 18.62 32.12 -0.69
N LYS A 14 18.15 32.10 0.56
CA LYS A 14 17.43 30.95 1.10
C LYS A 14 15.94 31.16 0.87
N LEU A 15 15.43 30.61 -0.22
CA LEU A 15 13.99 30.54 -0.44
C LEU A 15 13.40 29.46 0.46
N THR A 16 12.55 29.86 1.41
CA THR A 16 11.73 28.95 2.22
C THR A 16 10.29 29.19 1.83
N PHE A 17 9.57 28.14 1.43
CA PHE A 17 8.14 28.21 1.22
C PHE A 17 7.43 27.29 2.22
N THR A 18 6.28 27.75 2.70
CA THR A 18 5.33 26.94 3.45
C THR A 18 4.34 26.37 2.46
N LEU A 19 4.19 25.05 2.37
CA LEU A 19 3.08 24.46 1.61
C LEU A 19 1.82 24.57 2.47
N GLU A 20 1.02 25.62 2.28
CA GLU A 20 -0.31 25.69 2.86
C GLU A 20 -1.27 24.83 2.02
N GLY A 21 -1.91 23.82 2.64
CA GLY A 21 -2.91 22.97 1.99
C GLY A 21 -2.39 21.63 1.45
N TYR A 22 -1.07 21.44 1.34
CA TYR A 22 -0.49 20.11 1.40
C TYR A 22 -0.46 19.77 2.88
N GLY A 23 -1.29 18.81 3.33
CA GLY A 23 -1.16 18.30 4.70
C GLY A 23 0.31 17.95 4.98
N VAL A 24 0.71 17.90 6.25
CA VAL A 24 2.02 17.35 6.65
C VAL A 24 2.38 16.22 5.68
N PRO A 25 3.53 16.26 4.97
CA PRO A 25 3.97 15.10 4.22
C PRO A 25 3.76 13.93 5.17
N GLN A 26 2.77 13.09 4.86
CA GLN A 26 2.64 11.81 5.51
C GLN A 26 3.85 11.11 4.95
N ASP A 27 4.99 11.33 5.59
CA ASP A 27 6.29 10.80 5.25
C ASP A 27 6.15 9.32 5.49
N TYR A 28 5.49 8.68 4.55
CA TYR A 28 5.58 7.29 4.33
C TYR A 28 7.00 7.09 3.81
N GLN A 29 7.96 7.14 4.75
CA GLN A 29 9.36 6.81 4.51
C GLN A 29 9.37 5.51 3.73
N GLN A 30 10.17 5.45 2.66
CA GLN A 30 10.30 4.28 1.80
C GLN A 30 10.46 3.03 2.67
N GLY A 31 9.43 2.18 2.69
CA GLY A 31 9.37 0.97 3.52
C GLY A 31 9.94 -0.24 2.78
N ASP A 32 10.15 -1.34 3.52
CA ASP A 32 10.70 -2.58 2.97
C ASP A 32 9.63 -3.45 2.28
N GLY A 33 10.03 -4.64 1.81
CA GLY A 33 9.10 -5.64 1.30
C GLY A 33 8.31 -6.33 2.43
N ILE A 34 7.10 -6.81 2.12
CA ILE A 34 6.29 -7.58 3.07
C ILE A 34 7.00 -8.91 3.39
N ALA A 35 7.17 -9.20 4.67
CA ALA A 35 7.61 -10.52 5.14
C ALA A 35 6.41 -11.40 5.53
N THR A 36 5.49 -10.87 6.35
CA THR A 36 4.29 -11.62 6.77
C THR A 36 3.04 -10.75 6.80
N LEU A 37 1.88 -11.39 6.60
CA LEU A 37 0.57 -10.76 6.66
C LEU A 37 -0.27 -11.37 7.78
N THR A 38 -1.17 -10.55 8.35
CA THR A 38 -2.28 -11.00 9.17
C THR A 38 -3.57 -10.83 8.40
N ILE A 39 -4.42 -11.86 8.41
CA ILE A 39 -5.79 -11.78 7.88
C ILE A 39 -6.66 -11.16 8.97
N THR A 40 -7.12 -9.92 8.77
CA THR A 40 -8.00 -9.23 9.73
C THR A 40 -9.47 -9.40 9.37
N ASN A 41 -9.76 -9.56 8.07
CA ASN A 41 -11.03 -10.06 7.56
C ASN A 41 -10.76 -11.00 6.38
N GLY A 42 -11.21 -12.26 6.47
CA GLY A 42 -11.01 -13.27 5.44
C GLY A 42 -11.82 -13.08 4.17
N GLY A 43 -12.74 -12.10 4.14
CA GLY A 43 -13.68 -11.93 3.03
C GLY A 43 -14.70 -13.06 2.94
N ASN A 44 -15.45 -13.12 1.84
CA ASN A 44 -16.44 -14.17 1.57
C ASN A 44 -16.74 -14.27 0.07
N GLY A 45 -17.01 -15.48 -0.42
CA GLY A 45 -17.31 -15.74 -1.85
C GLY A 45 -16.06 -15.85 -2.74
N LEU A 46 -14.87 -15.71 -2.17
CA LEU A 46 -13.62 -15.60 -2.91
C LEU A 46 -13.21 -16.91 -3.60
N SER A 47 -12.48 -16.77 -4.70
CA SER A 47 -11.77 -17.87 -5.36
C SER A 47 -10.30 -17.94 -4.94
N ALA A 48 -9.73 -19.15 -4.86
CA ALA A 48 -8.30 -19.32 -4.61
C ALA A 48 -7.45 -18.81 -5.80
N GLY A 49 -6.21 -18.39 -5.55
CA GLY A 49 -5.34 -17.86 -6.59
C GLY A 49 -3.86 -17.83 -6.20
N THR A 50 -2.99 -17.69 -7.20
CA THR A 50 -1.54 -17.49 -7.03
C THR A 50 -1.10 -16.30 -7.88
N GLY A 51 -0.15 -15.51 -7.36
CA GLY A 51 0.27 -14.27 -8.01
C GLY A 51 -0.77 -13.15 -7.90
N VAL A 52 -1.68 -13.26 -6.93
CA VAL A 52 -2.76 -12.30 -6.70
C VAL A 52 -2.15 -11.00 -6.18
N ALA A 53 -2.41 -9.89 -6.86
CA ALA A 53 -1.88 -8.59 -6.46
C ALA A 53 -2.48 -8.11 -5.14
N LEU A 54 -1.62 -7.60 -4.26
CA LEU A 54 -2.02 -6.95 -3.02
C LEU A 54 -2.10 -5.44 -3.23
N VAL A 55 -3.24 -4.86 -2.86
CA VAL A 55 -3.54 -3.44 -3.09
C VAL A 55 -3.54 -2.72 -1.76
N SER A 56 -2.69 -1.70 -1.62
CA SER A 56 -2.67 -0.85 -0.43
C SER A 56 -3.91 0.05 -0.37
N THR A 57 -4.63 -0.02 0.76
CA THR A 57 -5.81 0.80 1.04
C THR A 57 -5.54 1.84 2.14
N SER A 58 -4.60 1.54 3.05
CA SER A 58 -4.11 2.50 4.05
C SER A 58 -2.60 2.30 4.26
N PRO A 59 -1.74 3.20 3.71
CA PRO A 59 -2.12 4.34 2.87
C PRO A 59 -2.74 3.89 1.54
N ALA A 60 -3.68 4.67 1.00
CA ALA A 60 -4.24 4.40 -0.33
C ALA A 60 -3.12 4.47 -1.39
N GLN A 61 -3.27 3.77 -2.52
CA GLN A 61 -2.27 3.81 -3.59
C GLN A 61 -1.93 5.24 -4.02
N GLY A 62 -0.63 5.50 -4.10
CA GLY A 62 -0.07 6.81 -4.42
C GLY A 62 1.44 6.78 -4.32
N ASN A 63 2.06 7.95 -4.39
CA ASN A 63 3.49 8.07 -4.18
C ASN A 63 3.85 7.53 -2.79
N LEU A 64 4.82 6.62 -2.75
CA LEU A 64 5.34 5.96 -1.55
C LEU A 64 4.43 4.91 -0.91
N SER A 65 3.20 4.66 -1.39
CA SER A 65 2.40 3.53 -0.89
C SER A 65 2.96 2.19 -1.37
N GLY A 66 2.70 1.15 -0.57
CA GLY A 66 3.12 -0.22 -0.87
C GLY A 66 2.61 -0.70 -2.22
N LYS A 67 3.50 -1.29 -3.02
CA LYS A 67 3.19 -1.75 -4.38
C LYS A 67 3.98 -3.00 -4.77
N ASN A 68 3.50 -3.65 -5.84
CA ASN A 68 4.11 -4.82 -6.47
C ASN A 68 4.22 -6.07 -5.59
N ALA A 69 3.55 -6.12 -4.43
CA ALA A 69 3.43 -7.35 -3.68
C ALA A 69 2.38 -8.27 -4.29
N THR A 70 2.66 -9.57 -4.28
CA THR A 70 1.73 -10.62 -4.72
C THR A 70 1.68 -11.75 -3.71
N ALA A 71 0.56 -12.48 -3.68
CA ALA A 71 0.39 -13.60 -2.77
C ALA A 71 -0.30 -14.81 -3.43
N THR A 72 -0.10 -15.96 -2.80
CA THR A 72 -0.93 -17.16 -2.96
C THR A 72 -1.97 -17.17 -1.86
N ILE A 73 -3.22 -17.47 -2.23
CA ILE A 73 -4.38 -17.42 -1.37
C ILE A 73 -5.13 -18.73 -1.48
N THR A 74 -5.41 -19.32 -0.34
CA THR A 74 -6.34 -20.45 -0.24
C THR A 74 -7.61 -20.02 0.47
N VAL A 75 -8.72 -20.63 0.08
CA VAL A 75 -10.05 -20.35 0.64
C VAL A 75 -10.72 -21.65 1.09
N ASN A 76 -11.65 -21.55 2.02
CA ASN A 76 -12.51 -22.68 2.40
C ASN A 76 -13.67 -22.87 1.39
N GLY A 77 -14.53 -23.85 1.65
CA GLY A 77 -15.69 -24.16 0.79
C GLY A 77 -16.75 -23.05 0.67
N SER A 78 -16.66 -21.99 1.48
CA SER A 78 -17.52 -20.80 1.42
C SER A 78 -16.80 -19.58 0.82
N GLY A 79 -15.55 -19.72 0.39
CA GLY A 79 -14.77 -18.63 -0.20
C GLY A 79 -14.21 -17.64 0.84
N VAL A 80 -13.97 -18.08 2.07
CA VAL A 80 -13.25 -17.29 3.09
C VAL A 80 -11.78 -17.67 3.07
N ILE A 81 -10.86 -16.69 3.10
CA ILE A 81 -9.42 -16.96 3.12
C ILE A 81 -9.03 -17.78 4.36
N GLN A 82 -8.31 -18.88 4.12
CA GLN A 82 -7.70 -19.71 5.16
C GLN A 82 -6.20 -19.42 5.30
N THR A 83 -5.49 -19.24 4.19
CA THR A 83 -4.06 -18.93 4.21
C THR A 83 -3.72 -17.89 3.16
N ILE A 84 -2.73 -17.05 3.50
CA ILE A 84 -2.09 -16.13 2.56
C ILE A 84 -0.57 -16.28 2.68
N THR A 85 0.10 -16.49 1.56
CA THR A 85 1.56 -16.64 1.47
C THR A 85 2.10 -15.62 0.50
N VAL A 86 3.03 -14.77 0.94
CA VAL A 86 3.68 -13.76 0.10
C VAL A 86 4.53 -14.47 -0.96
N VAL A 87 4.32 -14.13 -2.24
CA VAL A 87 5.06 -14.66 -3.39
C VAL A 87 6.10 -13.64 -3.84
N ALA A 88 5.69 -12.39 -4.01
CA ALA A 88 6.58 -11.25 -4.18
C ALA A 88 6.34 -10.27 -3.03
N SER A 89 7.39 -9.88 -2.32
CA SER A 89 7.31 -8.98 -1.16
C SER A 89 6.92 -7.55 -1.53
N GLY A 90 7.12 -7.16 -2.80
CA GLY A 90 6.94 -5.79 -3.25
C GLY A 90 7.89 -4.82 -2.56
N GLU A 91 7.53 -3.54 -2.57
CA GLU A 91 8.32 -2.45 -1.98
C GLU A 91 7.41 -1.38 -1.36
N ASN A 92 7.98 -0.59 -0.45
CA ASN A 92 7.31 0.49 0.27
C ASN A 92 6.18 0.02 1.19
N TYR A 93 6.38 -1.06 1.94
CA TYR A 93 5.44 -1.51 2.97
C TYR A 93 5.96 -1.22 4.38
N LYS A 94 5.04 -1.06 5.32
CA LYS A 94 5.29 -0.86 6.73
C LYS A 94 4.38 -1.73 7.55
N VAL A 95 4.85 -2.13 8.73
CA VAL A 95 4.01 -2.81 9.72
C VAL A 95 2.80 -1.94 10.03
N GLY A 96 1.62 -2.55 9.94
CA GLY A 96 0.34 -1.88 10.13
C GLY A 96 -0.37 -1.42 8.86
N ASP A 97 0.28 -1.46 7.69
CA ASP A 97 -0.40 -1.13 6.44
C ASP A 97 -1.58 -2.05 6.19
N VAL A 98 -2.66 -1.48 5.69
CA VAL A 98 -3.88 -2.21 5.35
C VAL A 98 -3.92 -2.45 3.86
N LEU A 99 -4.07 -3.72 3.51
CA LEU A 99 -4.12 -4.19 2.13
C LEU A 99 -5.45 -4.90 1.85
N THR A 100 -5.82 -4.94 0.57
CA THR A 100 -6.93 -5.72 0.06
C THR A 100 -6.58 -6.36 -1.28
N ILE A 101 -7.55 -7.03 -1.89
CA ILE A 101 -7.45 -7.65 -3.20
C ILE A 101 -8.62 -7.15 -4.04
N THR A 102 -8.33 -6.81 -5.29
CA THR A 102 -9.34 -6.32 -6.25
C THR A 102 -9.31 -7.08 -7.57
N ASP A 103 -8.49 -8.14 -7.67
CA ASP A 103 -8.46 -9.00 -8.85
C ASP A 103 -9.82 -9.66 -9.02
N THR A 104 -10.47 -9.43 -10.16
CA THR A 104 -11.83 -9.92 -10.43
C THR A 104 -11.89 -11.43 -10.63
N ALA A 105 -10.75 -12.10 -10.85
CA ALA A 105 -10.67 -13.56 -10.84
C ALA A 105 -10.72 -14.15 -9.42
N VAL A 106 -10.45 -13.34 -8.40
CA VAL A 106 -10.44 -13.73 -6.98
C VAL A 106 -11.63 -13.15 -6.22
N VAL A 107 -11.93 -11.87 -6.45
CA VAL A 107 -13.03 -11.11 -5.87
C VAL A 107 -14.04 -10.80 -6.98
N GLY A 108 -15.01 -11.69 -7.15
CA GLY A 108 -16.08 -11.57 -8.12
C GLY A 108 -17.13 -10.53 -7.71
N SER A 109 -18.11 -10.35 -8.59
CA SER A 109 -19.25 -9.45 -8.32
C SER A 109 -20.10 -10.01 -7.17
N GLY A 110 -20.31 -9.19 -6.13
CA GLY A 110 -21.08 -9.58 -4.94
C GLY A 110 -20.24 -10.22 -3.82
N ASP A 111 -18.96 -10.50 -4.08
CA ASP A 111 -18.04 -11.00 -3.07
C ASP A 111 -17.62 -9.90 -2.10
N THR A 112 -17.21 -10.30 -0.90
CA THR A 112 -16.60 -9.40 0.08
C THR A 112 -15.09 -9.54 0.02
N ALA A 113 -14.40 -8.49 -0.42
CA ALA A 113 -12.95 -8.45 -0.45
C ALA A 113 -12.35 -8.63 0.96
N PRO A 114 -11.19 -9.31 1.06
CA PRO A 114 -10.52 -9.50 2.34
C PRO A 114 -9.84 -8.20 2.79
N VAL A 115 -9.57 -8.14 4.09
CA VAL A 115 -8.72 -7.11 4.71
C VAL A 115 -7.53 -7.81 5.33
N LEU A 116 -6.36 -7.31 4.97
CA LEU A 116 -5.07 -7.84 5.39
C LEU A 116 -4.28 -6.71 6.05
N THR A 117 -3.41 -7.07 6.99
CA THR A 117 -2.48 -6.12 7.60
C THR A 117 -1.06 -6.63 7.47
N VAL A 118 -0.13 -5.75 7.09
CA VAL A 118 1.31 -6.05 7.11
C VAL A 118 1.74 -6.25 8.56
N ALA A 119 2.14 -7.48 8.89
CA ALA A 119 2.53 -7.85 10.25
C ALA A 119 4.02 -7.64 10.48
N THR A 120 4.85 -7.98 9.48
CA THR A 120 6.30 -7.76 9.51
C THR A 120 6.80 -7.39 8.12
N VAL A 121 7.95 -6.69 8.08
CA VAL A 121 8.67 -6.31 6.86
C VAL A 121 10.09 -6.89 6.91
N ALA A 122 10.72 -7.08 5.75
CA ALA A 122 12.00 -7.79 5.58
C ALA A 122 13.23 -6.88 5.60
#